data_AF-A0A5N5TLM2-F1
#
_entry.id   AF-A0A5N5TLM2-F1
#
_cell.length_a   1.000
_cell.length_b   1.000
_cell.length_c   1.000
_cell.angle_alpha   90.00
_cell.angle_beta   90.00
_cell.angle_gamma   90.00
#
_symmetry.space_group_name_H-M   'P 1'
#
loop_
_entity.id
_entity.type
_entity.pdbx_description
1 polymer ?
#
loop_
_entity_poly.entity_id
_entity_poly.type
_entity_poly.pdbx_seq_one_letter_code
_entity_poly.pdbx_strand_id
1 'polypeptide(L)'
;MSDNFSIEKIILYPYWKQESSTDDEKFESSAILEKVSIGNYVEALKDEEALKALTFNVSDSISNRTSIHEFYKQNFTSYLEGGGRKAEEVLFSIGVSCLQLFVQNNFCGPLVGPPAHTLIPFLIPSDSNETETRDCALKELFIDTDGIYTMIALPELLIIARIVFFDLQENLSSFLTVDWWCFRYCIIHQKIADESSESLHDIMMKSIGRIEASKIISEEDRDICALFHLETVNGFLFYYDVKNAKEHVNKALNVLGMEIDLTGALGVRTKWQERKIAQLVAKVSYTNKHLTSEEQKGPFLLPTDLPKDVVLNDETRLNKIKFIEEDEDVIPNLRPVEQMALFGQFLLLRKSQAQDDQLTEQSKAYLVSILQYPKNWALQLSALLMRSKIESNETRAMERSLIQLEELVKAIQVEEPSRFERLKLIYSSSLLTHWNVQKELASMLIRLGLCEDRFRNF
;
A
#
# COMPACT_ATOMS: atom_id res chain seq x y z
N MET A 1 6.04 -2.24 29.12
CA MET A 1 4.87 -2.21 28.22
C MET A 1 4.75 -0.88 27.47
N SER A 2 5.29 0.23 27.97
CA SER A 2 5.25 1.55 27.31
C SER A 2 6.18 1.68 26.09
N ASP A 3 7.35 1.06 26.12
CA ASP A 3 8.45 1.47 25.23
C ASP A 3 8.31 0.91 23.80
N ASN A 4 7.75 -0.30 23.62
CA ASN A 4 7.52 -0.88 22.29
C ASN A 4 6.33 -0.27 21.56
N PHE A 5 5.34 0.26 22.28
CA PHE A 5 4.13 0.81 21.65
C PHE A 5 4.46 1.99 20.73
N SER A 6 5.47 2.78 21.09
CA SER A 6 5.92 3.88 20.24
C SER A 6 6.61 3.40 18.97
N ILE A 7 7.52 2.42 19.05
CA ILE A 7 8.22 1.91 17.87
C ILE A 7 7.29 1.11 16.95
N GLU A 8 6.35 0.34 17.52
CA GLU A 8 5.32 -0.37 16.75
C GLU A 8 4.50 0.58 15.88
N LYS A 9 4.08 1.72 16.45
CA LYS A 9 3.35 2.74 15.70
C LYS A 9 4.19 3.43 14.63
N ILE A 10 5.50 3.65 14.87
CA ILE A 10 6.42 4.16 13.84
C ILE A 10 6.52 3.18 12.67
N ILE A 11 6.72 1.89 12.96
CA ILE A 11 6.81 0.84 11.93
C ILE A 11 5.47 0.72 11.17
N LEU A 12 4.34 0.85 11.87
CA LEU A 12 3.01 0.77 11.29
C LEU A 12 2.66 2.00 10.42
N TYR A 13 2.95 3.19 10.93
CA TYR A 13 2.67 4.49 10.33
C TYR A 13 3.91 5.40 10.45
N PRO A 14 4.79 5.42 9.43
CA PRO A 14 6.05 6.17 9.46
C PRO A 14 5.92 7.69 9.66
N TYR A 15 4.71 8.25 9.60
CA TYR A 15 4.43 9.66 9.87
C TYR A 15 4.05 9.96 11.32
N TRP A 16 3.87 8.93 12.18
CA TRP A 16 3.26 9.05 13.51
C TRP A 16 3.99 10.01 14.47
N LYS A 17 5.28 10.31 14.28
CA LYS A 17 6.06 11.24 15.12
C LYS A 17 7.20 11.98 14.39
N GLN A 18 6.95 12.57 13.21
CA GLN A 18 7.92 13.50 12.60
C GLN A 18 7.92 14.91 13.24
N GLU A 19 7.11 15.15 14.28
CA GLU A 19 6.81 16.52 14.78
C GLU A 19 7.24 16.84 16.21
N SER A 20 7.87 15.91 16.93
CA SER A 20 8.52 16.19 18.21
C SER A 20 10.02 15.98 18.07
N SER A 21 10.69 16.86 17.33
CA SER A 21 12.14 17.02 17.46
C SER A 21 12.45 17.67 18.82
N THR A 22 12.30 16.88 19.87
CA THR A 22 13.19 16.96 21.03
C THR A 22 14.10 15.74 20.90
N ASP A 23 15.36 15.99 20.59
CA ASP A 23 16.44 15.02 20.30
C ASP A 23 16.76 14.02 21.45
N ASP A 24 15.85 13.76 22.40
CA ASP A 24 16.17 13.11 23.68
C ASP A 24 15.27 11.92 24.08
N GLU A 25 14.36 11.42 23.23
CA GLU A 25 13.73 10.10 23.48
C GLU A 25 14.50 9.01 22.73
N LYS A 26 15.65 8.59 23.27
CA LYS A 26 16.24 7.30 22.89
C LYS A 26 15.31 6.19 23.38
N PHE A 27 14.52 5.63 22.48
CA PHE A 27 13.73 4.43 22.75
C PHE A 27 14.70 3.29 23.11
N GLU A 28 14.50 2.61 24.23
CA GLU A 28 15.18 1.34 24.52
C GLU A 28 14.57 0.25 23.61
N SER A 29 14.92 0.27 22.33
CA SER A 29 14.53 -0.75 21.36
C SER A 29 15.75 -1.55 20.91
N SER A 30 15.53 -2.79 20.48
CA SER A 30 16.61 -3.60 19.91
C SER A 30 17.07 -3.01 18.57
N ALA A 31 18.37 -3.13 18.27
CA ALA A 31 18.96 -2.59 17.04
C ALA A 31 18.26 -3.10 15.76
N ILE A 32 17.69 -4.31 15.80
CA ILE A 32 16.90 -4.85 14.69
C ILE A 32 15.58 -4.10 14.47
N LEU A 33 14.85 -3.77 15.54
CA LEU A 33 13.60 -2.99 15.45
C LEU A 33 13.88 -1.57 14.95
N GLU A 34 14.99 -0.96 15.37
CA GLU A 34 15.41 0.36 14.84
C GLU A 34 15.69 0.32 13.34
N LYS A 35 16.35 -0.73 12.84
CA LYS A 35 16.56 -0.90 11.38
C LYS A 35 15.23 -1.02 10.64
N VAL A 36 14.27 -1.77 11.19
CA VAL A 36 12.93 -1.92 10.60
C VAL A 36 12.15 -0.61 10.59
N SER A 37 12.22 0.18 11.67
CA SER A 37 11.48 1.45 11.78
C SER A 37 11.90 2.52 10.78
N ILE A 38 13.14 2.45 10.28
CA ILE A 38 13.68 3.34 9.24
C ILE A 38 13.71 2.70 7.84
N GLY A 39 13.12 1.50 7.68
CA GLY A 39 12.98 0.84 6.37
C GLY A 39 14.20 0.07 5.88
N ASN A 40 15.19 -0.19 6.73
CA ASN A 40 16.39 -0.98 6.40
C ASN A 40 16.13 -2.49 6.53
N TYR A 41 15.12 -2.99 5.83
CA TYR A 41 14.63 -4.38 5.97
C TYR A 41 15.67 -5.44 5.61
N VAL A 42 16.48 -5.22 4.57
CA VAL A 42 17.56 -6.16 4.20
C VAL A 42 18.60 -6.28 5.31
N GLU A 43 19.00 -5.16 5.90
CA GLU A 43 20.00 -5.13 6.98
C GLU A 43 19.43 -5.61 8.32
N ALA A 44 18.11 -5.56 8.50
CA ALA A 44 17.42 -6.20 9.61
C ALA A 44 17.45 -7.73 9.47
N LEU A 45 17.25 -8.25 8.25
CA LEU A 45 17.32 -9.70 7.99
C LEU A 45 18.75 -10.27 8.01
N LYS A 46 19.77 -9.43 7.74
CA LYS A 46 21.19 -9.79 7.90
C LYS A 46 21.71 -9.66 9.33
N ASP A 47 20.88 -9.22 10.27
CA ASP A 47 21.25 -9.12 11.67
C ASP A 47 21.59 -10.50 12.25
N GLU A 48 22.58 -10.57 13.16
CA GLU A 48 23.08 -11.85 13.69
C GLU A 48 21.96 -12.67 14.35
N GLU A 49 21.06 -12.01 15.09
CA GLU A 49 19.94 -12.67 15.75
C GLU A 49 18.86 -13.12 14.76
N ALA A 50 18.65 -12.35 13.68
CA ALA A 50 17.73 -12.74 12.61
C ALA A 50 18.23 -13.98 11.87
N LEU A 51 19.53 -14.03 11.55
CA LEU A 51 20.16 -15.18 10.91
C LEU A 51 20.10 -16.42 11.82
N LYS A 52 20.36 -16.26 13.12
CA LYS A 52 20.20 -17.35 14.11
C LYS A 52 18.80 -17.92 14.12
N ALA A 53 17.77 -17.06 14.12
CA ALA A 53 16.37 -17.49 14.08
C ALA A 53 16.03 -18.24 12.78
N LEU A 54 16.52 -17.76 11.63
CA LEU A 54 16.33 -18.41 10.32
C LEU A 54 17.02 -19.79 10.25
N THR A 55 18.15 -19.98 10.94
CA THR A 55 18.95 -21.21 10.90
C THR A 55 18.84 -22.11 12.14
N PHE A 56 17.86 -21.88 13.02
CA PHE A 56 17.88 -22.44 14.38
C PHE A 56 18.00 -23.98 14.45
N ASN A 57 17.25 -24.75 13.65
CA ASN A 57 17.30 -26.22 13.64
C ASN A 57 17.98 -26.81 12.39
N VAL A 58 18.99 -26.14 11.81
CA VAL A 58 19.66 -26.64 10.59
C VAL A 58 20.33 -28.02 10.80
N SER A 59 20.66 -28.41 12.03
CA SER A 59 21.39 -29.64 12.35
C SER A 59 20.56 -30.93 12.41
N ASP A 60 19.23 -30.86 12.47
CA ASP A 60 18.42 -32.07 12.49
C ASP A 60 18.11 -32.53 11.06
N SER A 61 18.59 -33.73 10.76
CA SER A 61 18.40 -34.48 9.52
C SER A 61 16.91 -34.79 9.30
N ILE A 62 16.12 -33.79 8.94
CA ILE A 62 14.75 -33.98 8.48
C ILE A 62 14.84 -34.42 7.02
N SER A 63 15.03 -35.73 6.85
CA SER A 63 14.82 -36.42 5.58
C SER A 63 13.42 -36.08 5.08
N ASN A 64 13.32 -35.34 3.97
CA ASN A 64 12.12 -34.77 3.35
C ASN A 64 11.62 -33.44 3.95
N ARG A 65 12.36 -32.34 3.75
CA ARG A 65 11.79 -30.99 3.82
C ARG A 65 11.02 -30.70 2.52
N THR A 66 9.81 -31.25 2.40
CA THR A 66 8.90 -30.98 1.27
C THR A 66 8.17 -29.65 1.40
N SER A 67 8.21 -29.02 2.59
CA SER A 67 7.52 -27.78 2.91
C SER A 67 8.50 -26.73 3.46
N ILE A 68 8.50 -25.55 2.84
CA ILE A 68 9.23 -24.38 3.32
C ILE A 68 8.54 -23.78 4.55
N HIS A 69 7.20 -23.82 4.58
CA HIS A 69 6.40 -23.42 5.73
C HIS A 69 6.74 -24.19 7.00
N GLU A 70 6.71 -25.53 6.95
CA GLU A 70 7.00 -26.36 8.12
C GLU A 70 8.42 -26.15 8.63
N PHE A 71 9.39 -26.00 7.73
CA PHE A 71 10.80 -25.77 8.09
C PHE A 71 10.96 -24.48 8.91
N TYR A 72 10.49 -23.34 8.40
CA TYR A 72 10.62 -22.07 9.11
C TYR A 72 9.73 -21.99 10.35
N LYS A 73 8.54 -22.60 10.31
CA LYS A 73 7.66 -22.69 11.49
C LYS A 73 8.34 -23.42 12.63
N GLN A 74 9.02 -24.55 12.36
CA GLN A 74 9.78 -25.27 13.38
C GLN A 74 10.95 -24.44 13.92
N ASN A 75 11.75 -23.83 13.05
CA ASN A 75 12.88 -22.98 13.47
C ASN A 75 12.42 -21.84 14.39
N PHE A 76 11.38 -21.11 13.99
CA PHE A 76 10.87 -19.99 14.76
C PHE A 76 10.19 -20.43 16.06
N THR A 77 9.48 -21.55 16.07
CA THR A 77 8.90 -22.12 17.29
C THR A 77 10.00 -22.46 18.29
N SER A 78 11.03 -23.19 17.86
CA SER A 78 12.16 -23.55 18.73
C SER A 78 12.98 -22.33 19.17
N TYR A 79 13.14 -21.31 18.32
CA TYR A 79 13.80 -20.06 18.68
C TYR A 79 13.03 -19.28 19.77
N LEU A 80 11.69 -19.32 19.73
CA LEU A 80 10.83 -18.75 20.78
C LEU A 80 10.93 -19.54 22.09
N GLU A 81 11.07 -20.87 22.01
CA GLU A 81 11.25 -21.79 23.15
C GLU A 81 12.60 -21.57 23.85
N GLY A 82 12.72 -20.46 24.58
CA GLY A 82 13.91 -20.11 25.38
C GLY A 82 14.40 -18.68 25.19
N GLY A 83 13.92 -17.97 24.16
CA GLY A 83 14.38 -16.62 23.82
C GLY A 83 13.59 -15.46 24.45
N GLY A 84 12.42 -15.74 25.03
CA GLY A 84 11.56 -14.74 25.67
C GLY A 84 11.27 -13.52 24.78
N ARG A 85 11.15 -12.33 25.38
CA ARG A 85 10.80 -11.09 24.67
C ARG A 85 11.77 -10.75 23.52
N LYS A 86 13.06 -11.02 23.66
CA LYS A 86 14.04 -10.73 22.59
C LYS A 86 13.78 -11.57 21.34
N ALA A 87 13.38 -12.84 21.52
CA ALA A 87 13.01 -13.68 20.38
C ALA A 87 11.74 -13.19 19.68
N GLU A 88 10.74 -12.74 20.44
CA GLU A 88 9.55 -12.10 19.87
C GLU A 88 9.91 -10.87 19.03
N GLU A 89 10.81 -10.01 19.52
CA GLU A 89 11.25 -8.81 18.78
C GLU A 89 11.96 -9.14 17.46
N VAL A 90 12.80 -10.18 17.47
CA VAL A 90 13.50 -10.66 16.27
C VAL A 90 12.52 -11.24 15.27
N LEU A 91 11.60 -12.12 15.69
CA LEU A 91 10.61 -12.71 14.78
C LEU A 91 9.65 -11.67 14.22
N PHE A 92 9.16 -10.74 15.04
CA PHE A 92 8.35 -9.62 14.57
C PHE A 92 9.10 -8.81 13.50
N SER A 93 10.37 -8.50 13.74
CA SER A 93 11.21 -7.76 12.79
C SER A 93 11.43 -8.52 11.48
N ILE A 94 11.61 -9.85 11.54
CA ILE A 94 11.70 -10.73 10.37
C ILE A 94 10.39 -10.67 9.58
N GLY A 95 9.24 -10.85 10.25
CA GLY A 95 7.92 -10.83 9.60
C GLY A 95 7.65 -9.51 8.87
N VAL A 96 7.88 -8.37 9.55
CA VAL A 96 7.70 -7.05 8.93
C VAL A 96 8.64 -6.90 7.73
N SER A 97 9.92 -7.22 7.90
CA SER A 97 10.92 -7.08 6.83
C SER A 97 10.59 -7.91 5.60
N CYS A 98 10.19 -9.17 5.80
CA CYS A 98 9.80 -10.06 4.72
C CYS A 98 8.55 -9.57 3.99
N LEU A 99 7.50 -9.16 4.71
CA LEU A 99 6.29 -8.63 4.09
C LEU A 99 6.58 -7.34 3.30
N GLN A 100 7.36 -6.43 3.87
CA GLN A 100 7.69 -5.16 3.23
C GLN A 100 8.57 -5.35 1.99
N LEU A 101 9.57 -6.24 2.04
CA LEU A 101 10.40 -6.58 0.88
C LEU A 101 9.59 -7.29 -0.21
N PHE A 102 8.65 -8.16 0.16
CA PHE A 102 7.73 -8.77 -0.79
C PHE A 102 6.87 -7.72 -1.49
N VAL A 103 6.26 -6.81 -0.73
CA VAL A 103 5.45 -5.70 -1.27
C VAL A 103 6.31 -4.81 -2.16
N GLN A 104 7.53 -4.51 -1.75
CA GLN A 104 8.45 -3.70 -2.54
C GLN A 104 8.72 -4.32 -3.91
N ASN A 105 9.05 -5.62 -3.97
CA ASN A 105 9.38 -6.27 -5.23
C ASN A 105 8.17 -6.48 -6.14
N ASN A 106 6.97 -6.62 -5.58
CA ASN A 106 5.78 -7.01 -6.37
C ASN A 106 4.81 -5.84 -6.65
N PHE A 107 4.96 -4.69 -5.98
CA PHE A 107 4.03 -3.55 -6.11
C PHE A 107 4.72 -2.23 -6.46
N CYS A 108 5.54 -1.68 -5.56
CA CYS A 108 6.03 -0.30 -5.71
C CYS A 108 7.42 -0.18 -6.34
N GLY A 109 8.21 -1.25 -6.34
CA GLY A 109 9.61 -1.22 -6.74
C GLY A 109 10.45 -0.25 -5.89
N PRO A 110 11.71 0.02 -6.31
CA PRO A 110 12.45 -0.75 -7.31
C PRO A 110 12.67 -2.20 -6.86
N LEU A 111 12.86 -3.11 -7.81
CA LEU A 111 13.20 -4.50 -7.53
C LEU A 111 14.54 -4.55 -6.78
N VAL A 112 14.64 -5.32 -5.69
CA VAL A 112 15.91 -5.47 -4.96
C VAL A 112 16.82 -6.53 -5.59
N GLY A 113 16.47 -6.98 -6.80
CA GLY A 113 17.26 -7.90 -7.61
C GLY A 113 17.17 -9.35 -7.12
N PRO A 114 17.04 -10.32 -8.04
CA PRO A 114 17.51 -11.67 -7.79
C PRO A 114 19.05 -11.73 -7.87
N PRO A 115 19.66 -12.75 -7.24
CA PRO A 115 19.00 -13.89 -6.61
C PRO A 115 18.77 -13.75 -5.10
N ALA A 116 17.71 -14.40 -4.60
CA ALA A 116 17.21 -14.31 -3.22
C ALA A 116 18.28 -14.54 -2.15
N HIS A 117 19.20 -15.48 -2.42
CA HIS A 117 20.32 -15.83 -1.54
C HIS A 117 21.39 -14.74 -1.42
N THR A 118 21.49 -13.85 -2.41
CA THR A 118 22.40 -12.69 -2.35
C THR A 118 21.80 -11.59 -1.48
N LEU A 119 20.47 -11.56 -1.38
CA LEU A 119 19.74 -10.60 -0.57
C LEU A 119 19.78 -10.95 0.92
N ILE A 120 19.42 -12.18 1.26
CA ILE A 120 19.29 -12.68 2.63
C ILE A 120 20.02 -14.01 2.74
N PRO A 121 21.17 -14.07 3.45
CA PRO A 121 21.86 -15.31 3.74
C PRO A 121 20.90 -16.31 4.41
N PHE A 122 20.96 -17.58 3.99
CA PHE A 122 20.17 -18.69 4.56
C PHE A 122 18.64 -18.62 4.38
N LEU A 123 18.13 -17.70 3.55
CA LEU A 123 16.72 -17.75 3.11
C LEU A 123 16.41 -19.03 2.30
N ILE A 124 17.43 -19.56 1.64
CA ILE A 124 17.38 -20.88 1.00
C ILE A 124 18.00 -21.87 1.99
N PRO A 125 17.29 -22.93 2.41
CA PRO A 125 17.87 -23.98 3.22
C PRO A 125 19.11 -24.58 2.53
N SER A 126 20.19 -24.85 3.27
CA SER A 126 21.47 -25.31 2.71
C SER A 126 21.38 -26.56 1.83
N ASP A 127 20.37 -27.40 2.06
CA ASP A 127 20.12 -28.65 1.35
C ASP A 127 19.15 -28.51 0.17
N SER A 128 18.67 -27.29 -0.13
CA SER A 128 17.78 -26.99 -1.27
C SER A 128 18.42 -25.94 -2.19
N ASN A 129 17.84 -25.77 -3.37
CA ASN A 129 18.20 -24.70 -4.30
C ASN A 129 17.08 -23.66 -4.43
N GLU A 130 17.41 -22.52 -5.05
CA GLU A 130 16.50 -21.38 -5.20
C GLU A 130 15.21 -21.73 -5.95
N THR A 131 15.32 -22.53 -7.01
CA THR A 131 14.17 -22.94 -7.82
C THR A 131 13.22 -23.84 -7.02
N GLU A 132 13.75 -24.84 -6.32
CA GLU A 132 12.94 -25.74 -5.50
C GLU A 132 12.25 -25.02 -4.35
N THR A 133 12.99 -24.18 -3.62
CA THR A 133 12.45 -23.38 -2.51
C THR A 133 11.33 -22.46 -3.01
N ARG A 134 11.55 -21.83 -4.16
CA ARG A 134 10.56 -20.97 -4.82
C ARG A 134 9.32 -21.75 -5.24
N ASP A 135 9.48 -22.92 -5.85
CA ASP A 135 8.37 -23.77 -6.30
C ASP A 135 7.55 -24.31 -5.12
N CYS A 136 8.20 -24.66 -4.01
CA CYS A 136 7.52 -25.03 -2.76
C CYS A 136 6.72 -23.86 -2.20
N ALA A 137 7.30 -22.67 -2.12
CA ALA A 137 6.62 -21.47 -1.64
C ALA A 137 5.38 -21.12 -2.49
N LEU A 138 5.50 -21.21 -3.83
CA LEU A 138 4.34 -21.01 -4.72
C LEU A 138 3.24 -22.04 -4.47
N LYS A 139 3.58 -23.33 -4.35
CA LYS A 139 2.60 -24.38 -4.07
C LYS A 139 1.87 -24.14 -2.76
N GLU A 140 2.56 -23.70 -1.73
CA GLU A 140 1.95 -23.42 -0.42
C GLU A 140 1.06 -22.18 -0.44
N LEU A 141 1.47 -21.09 -1.12
CA LEU A 141 0.61 -19.92 -1.31
C LEU A 141 -0.67 -20.27 -2.09
N PHE A 142 -0.59 -21.21 -3.03
CA PHE A 142 -1.72 -21.71 -3.79
C PHE A 142 -2.70 -22.51 -2.93
N ILE A 143 -2.29 -23.12 -1.81
CA ILE A 143 -3.22 -23.92 -0.98
C ILE A 143 -4.35 -23.06 -0.41
N ASP A 144 -4.06 -21.81 -0.05
CA ASP A 144 -5.07 -20.92 0.55
C ASP A 144 -5.88 -20.13 -0.49
N THR A 145 -5.61 -20.29 -1.79
CA THR A 145 -6.19 -19.45 -2.86
C THR A 145 -6.46 -20.25 -4.13
N ASP A 146 -7.57 -20.00 -4.80
CA ASP A 146 -7.86 -20.63 -6.11
C ASP A 146 -7.07 -19.93 -7.24
N GLY A 147 -5.77 -20.21 -7.34
CA GLY A 147 -4.86 -19.62 -8.33
C GLY A 147 -4.01 -18.48 -7.80
N ILE A 148 -2.75 -18.41 -8.26
CA ILE A 148 -1.80 -17.32 -7.97
C ILE A 148 -1.01 -16.95 -9.23
N TYR A 149 -0.65 -15.68 -9.35
CA TYR A 149 0.30 -15.23 -10.35
C TYR A 149 1.65 -15.93 -10.15
N THR A 150 2.14 -16.70 -11.12
CA THR A 150 3.34 -17.53 -10.92
C THR A 150 4.64 -16.75 -10.98
N MET A 151 4.67 -15.59 -11.66
CA MET A 151 5.88 -14.78 -11.86
C MET A 151 6.15 -13.77 -10.72
N ILE A 152 5.58 -14.03 -9.53
CA ILE A 152 5.85 -13.27 -8.31
C ILE A 152 7.34 -13.38 -7.95
N ALA A 153 7.93 -12.26 -7.53
CA ALA A 153 9.28 -12.22 -7.00
C ALA A 153 9.28 -12.62 -5.51
N LEU A 154 10.22 -13.51 -5.13
CA LEU A 154 10.53 -13.90 -3.75
C LEU A 154 9.30 -14.39 -2.93
N PRO A 155 8.52 -15.38 -3.41
CA PRO A 155 7.34 -15.88 -2.69
C PRO A 155 7.65 -16.41 -1.28
N GLU A 156 8.86 -16.88 -1.02
CA GLU A 156 9.34 -17.35 0.27
C GLU A 156 9.25 -16.28 1.37
N LEU A 157 9.41 -15.00 1.01
CA LEU A 157 9.24 -13.89 1.97
C LEU A 157 7.80 -13.78 2.46
N LEU A 158 6.83 -14.00 1.56
CA LEU A 158 5.42 -13.97 1.93
C LEU A 158 5.06 -15.17 2.83
N ILE A 159 5.63 -16.35 2.58
CA ILE A 159 5.49 -17.51 3.46
C ILE A 159 6.07 -17.23 4.85
N ILE A 160 7.26 -16.63 4.95
CA ILE A 160 7.84 -16.27 6.26
C ILE A 160 6.95 -15.26 7.00
N ALA A 161 6.42 -14.25 6.31
CA ALA A 161 5.50 -13.29 6.90
C ALA A 161 4.20 -13.96 7.40
N ARG A 162 3.65 -14.94 6.65
CA ARG A 162 2.52 -15.78 7.09
C ARG A 162 2.85 -16.48 8.39
N ILE A 163 3.99 -17.16 8.47
CA ILE A 163 4.35 -17.95 9.67
C ILE A 163 4.41 -17.04 10.90
N VAL A 164 5.05 -15.88 10.78
CA VAL A 164 5.20 -14.93 11.89
C VAL A 164 3.85 -14.36 12.32
N PHE A 165 3.05 -13.83 11.39
CA PHE A 165 1.84 -13.07 11.74
C PHE A 165 0.55 -13.88 11.82
N PHE A 166 0.53 -15.10 11.28
CA PHE A 166 -0.63 -15.98 11.31
C PHE A 166 -0.38 -17.23 12.15
N ASP A 167 0.66 -18.02 11.85
CA ASP A 167 0.90 -19.28 12.57
C ASP A 167 1.39 -19.09 14.01
N LEU A 168 2.22 -18.08 14.24
CA LEU A 168 2.85 -17.76 15.53
C LEU A 168 2.26 -16.52 16.20
N GLN A 169 1.07 -16.10 15.75
CA GLN A 169 0.38 -14.89 16.20
C GLN A 169 0.24 -14.83 17.73
N GLU A 170 -0.19 -15.93 18.36
CA GLU A 170 -0.41 -16.01 19.81
C GLU A 170 0.93 -16.06 20.60
N ASN A 171 2.04 -16.37 19.94
CA ASN A 171 3.37 -16.39 20.56
C ASN A 171 4.01 -15.00 20.64
N LEU A 172 3.52 -14.02 19.88
CA LEU A 172 4.01 -12.64 19.83
C LEU A 172 3.22 -11.70 20.75
N SER A 173 2.83 -12.19 21.92
CA SER A 173 1.94 -11.49 22.87
C SER A 173 2.48 -10.16 23.40
N SER A 174 3.79 -9.89 23.25
CA SER A 174 4.39 -8.61 23.64
C SER A 174 4.11 -7.46 22.67
N PHE A 175 3.61 -7.74 21.47
CA PHE A 175 3.32 -6.76 20.41
C PHE A 175 1.82 -6.53 20.27
N LEU A 176 1.41 -5.27 20.12
CA LEU A 176 0.00 -4.88 19.93
C LEU A 176 -0.42 -4.82 18.46
N THR A 177 0.53 -4.76 17.53
CA THR A 177 0.30 -4.61 16.08
C THR A 177 0.24 -5.91 15.30
N VAL A 178 0.44 -7.07 15.93
CA VAL A 178 0.53 -8.39 15.24
C VAL A 178 -0.71 -8.66 14.39
N ASP A 179 -1.92 -8.45 14.95
CA ASP A 179 -3.18 -8.61 14.22
C ASP A 179 -3.27 -7.69 12.99
N TRP A 180 -2.70 -6.48 13.08
CA TRP A 180 -2.68 -5.53 11.97
C TRP A 180 -1.73 -5.99 10.86
N TRP A 181 -0.58 -6.54 11.20
CA TRP A 181 0.32 -7.15 10.22
C TRP A 181 -0.27 -8.42 9.60
N CYS A 182 -1.00 -9.22 10.35
CA CYS A 182 -1.78 -10.35 9.84
C CYS A 182 -2.83 -9.88 8.82
N PHE A 183 -3.59 -8.83 9.17
CA PHE A 183 -4.53 -8.18 8.27
C PHE A 183 -3.85 -7.70 6.97
N ARG A 184 -2.71 -7.02 7.07
CA ARG A 184 -1.92 -6.56 5.90
C ARG A 184 -1.42 -7.74 5.05
N TYR A 185 -0.97 -8.82 5.68
CA TYR A 185 -0.59 -10.06 4.99
C TYR A 185 -1.76 -10.61 4.17
N CYS A 186 -2.96 -10.76 4.77
CA CYS A 186 -4.13 -11.29 4.08
C CYS A 186 -4.46 -10.46 2.83
N ILE A 187 -4.44 -9.13 2.93
CA ILE A 187 -4.70 -8.25 1.77
C ILE A 187 -3.65 -8.44 0.66
N ILE A 188 -2.38 -8.58 1.01
CA ILE A 188 -1.31 -8.77 0.01
C ILE A 188 -1.41 -10.15 -0.65
N HIS A 189 -1.63 -11.22 0.12
CA HIS A 189 -1.83 -12.57 -0.42
C HIS A 189 -3.06 -12.61 -1.31
N GLN A 190 -4.15 -11.95 -0.92
CA GLN A 190 -5.35 -11.88 -1.72
C GLN A 190 -5.16 -11.09 -3.03
N LYS A 191 -4.29 -10.07 -3.06
CA LYS A 191 -4.01 -9.28 -4.29
C LYS A 191 -3.16 -10.00 -5.34
N ILE A 192 -2.44 -11.06 -4.95
CA ILE A 192 -1.64 -11.88 -5.87
C ILE A 192 -2.39 -13.13 -6.36
N ALA A 193 -3.54 -13.44 -5.74
CA ALA A 193 -4.41 -14.54 -6.10
C ALA A 193 -5.26 -14.19 -7.34
N ASP A 194 -5.64 -15.22 -8.10
CA ASP A 194 -6.51 -15.06 -9.27
C ASP A 194 -7.98 -14.86 -8.86
N GLU A 195 -8.42 -15.55 -7.81
CA GLU A 195 -9.78 -15.47 -7.26
C GLU A 195 -9.81 -15.06 -5.77
N SER A 196 -10.99 -14.65 -5.29
CA SER A 196 -11.20 -14.30 -3.89
C SER A 196 -11.19 -15.55 -3.00
N SER A 197 -10.33 -15.57 -2.00
CA SER A 197 -10.23 -16.65 -1.01
C SER A 197 -11.10 -16.38 0.22
N GLU A 198 -11.98 -17.32 0.54
CA GLU A 198 -12.81 -17.31 1.75
C GLU A 198 -11.97 -17.50 3.02
N SER A 199 -10.93 -18.33 2.96
CA SER A 199 -10.04 -18.57 4.11
C SER A 199 -9.28 -17.30 4.51
N LEU A 200 -8.73 -16.57 3.53
CA LEU A 200 -8.08 -15.28 3.76
C LEU A 200 -9.07 -14.22 4.24
N HIS A 201 -10.29 -14.21 3.70
CA HIS A 201 -11.36 -13.32 4.15
C HIS A 201 -11.71 -13.54 5.63
N ASP A 202 -11.85 -14.80 6.07
CA ASP A 202 -12.15 -15.11 7.46
C ASP A 202 -11.05 -14.68 8.43
N ILE A 203 -9.78 -14.85 8.05
CA ILE A 203 -8.63 -14.42 8.84
C ILE A 203 -8.57 -12.89 8.90
N MET A 204 -8.84 -12.23 7.77
CA MET A 204 -8.93 -10.77 7.68
C MET A 204 -10.01 -10.24 8.64
N MET A 205 -11.21 -10.81 8.62
CA MET A 205 -12.32 -10.39 9.49
C MET A 205 -12.01 -10.61 10.97
N LYS A 206 -11.39 -11.73 11.34
CA LYS A 206 -10.94 -11.98 12.72
C LYS A 206 -9.91 -10.95 13.17
N SER A 207 -8.95 -10.62 12.31
CA SER A 207 -7.91 -9.63 12.58
C SER A 207 -8.50 -8.24 12.79
N ILE A 208 -9.44 -7.82 11.93
CA ILE A 208 -10.19 -6.55 12.08
C ILE A 208 -10.87 -6.47 13.45
N GLY A 209 -11.61 -7.51 13.84
CA GLY A 209 -12.30 -7.53 15.13
C GLY A 209 -11.36 -7.51 16.34
N ARG A 210 -10.20 -8.18 16.25
CA ARG A 210 -9.17 -8.12 17.31
C ARG A 210 -8.55 -6.73 17.42
N ILE A 211 -8.27 -6.07 16.30
CA ILE A 211 -7.71 -4.71 16.29
C ILE A 211 -8.72 -3.72 16.89
N GLU A 212 -10.00 -3.80 16.51
CA GLU A 212 -11.08 -2.96 17.06
C GLU A 212 -11.26 -3.15 18.57
N ALA A 213 -11.05 -4.36 19.09
CA ALA A 213 -11.11 -4.65 20.51
C ALA A 213 -9.82 -4.29 21.28
N SER A 214 -8.73 -4.00 20.57
CA SER A 214 -7.42 -3.76 21.17
C SER A 214 -7.23 -2.30 21.59
N LYS A 215 -6.19 -2.04 22.39
CA LYS A 215 -5.82 -0.69 22.86
C LYS A 215 -5.08 0.15 21.82
N ILE A 216 -4.79 -0.39 20.63
CA ILE A 216 -4.05 0.35 19.60
C ILE A 216 -4.88 1.48 19.00
N ILE A 217 -6.20 1.26 18.91
CA ILE A 217 -7.17 2.26 18.47
C ILE A 217 -7.56 3.08 19.70
N SER A 218 -6.86 4.20 19.87
CA SER A 218 -7.15 5.20 20.91
C SER A 218 -7.67 6.48 20.27
N GLU A 219 -8.59 7.17 20.95
CA GLU A 219 -9.05 8.50 20.55
C GLU A 219 -7.91 9.54 20.57
N GLU A 220 -6.84 9.28 21.34
CA GLU A 220 -5.66 10.14 21.41
C GLU A 220 -4.81 10.09 20.12
N ASP A 221 -4.78 8.95 19.44
CA ASP A 221 -3.98 8.71 18.22
C ASP A 221 -4.85 8.73 16.95
N ARG A 222 -5.42 9.90 16.66
CA ARG A 222 -6.37 10.09 15.54
C ARG A 222 -5.85 9.56 14.20
N ASP A 223 -4.58 9.78 13.87
CA ASP A 223 -4.02 9.34 12.59
C ASP A 223 -3.86 7.81 12.48
N ILE A 224 -3.52 7.12 13.58
CA ILE A 224 -3.47 5.65 13.62
C ILE A 224 -4.88 5.09 13.49
N CYS A 225 -5.84 5.65 14.23
CA CYS A 225 -7.24 5.24 14.15
C CYS A 225 -7.81 5.44 12.73
N ALA A 226 -7.52 6.57 12.09
CA ALA A 226 -7.88 6.82 10.70
C ALA A 226 -7.20 5.83 9.74
N LEU A 227 -5.89 5.58 9.90
CA LEU A 227 -5.15 4.63 9.08
C LEU A 227 -5.79 3.24 9.12
N PHE A 228 -6.13 2.74 10.31
CA PHE A 228 -6.79 1.45 10.48
C PHE A 228 -8.03 1.36 9.61
N HIS A 229 -8.97 2.30 9.81
CA HIS A 229 -10.22 2.31 9.07
C HIS A 229 -10.00 2.42 7.55
N LEU A 230 -9.04 3.20 7.09
CA LEU A 230 -8.74 3.34 5.66
C LEU A 230 -8.15 2.08 5.04
N GLU A 231 -7.29 1.35 5.75
CA GLU A 231 -6.83 0.04 5.28
C GLU A 231 -7.99 -0.96 5.28
N THR A 232 -8.87 -0.94 6.29
CA THR A 232 -10.08 -1.78 6.34
C THR A 232 -11.01 -1.52 5.16
N VAL A 233 -11.17 -0.26 4.75
CA VAL A 233 -11.96 0.12 3.55
C VAL A 233 -11.45 -0.60 2.31
N ASN A 234 -10.13 -0.63 2.09
CA ASN A 234 -9.57 -1.35 0.94
C ASN A 234 -9.84 -2.85 1.01
N GLY A 235 -9.76 -3.44 2.20
CA GLY A 235 -10.10 -4.85 2.42
C GLY A 235 -11.56 -5.15 2.05
N PHE A 236 -12.51 -4.40 2.62
CA PHE A 236 -13.93 -4.58 2.31
C PHE A 236 -14.26 -4.33 0.85
N LEU A 237 -13.68 -3.29 0.23
CA LEU A 237 -13.91 -3.01 -1.19
C LEU A 237 -13.30 -4.06 -2.13
N PHE A 238 -12.26 -4.78 -1.70
CA PHE A 238 -11.74 -5.93 -2.43
C PHE A 238 -12.78 -7.04 -2.52
N TYR A 239 -13.44 -7.36 -1.40
CA TYR A 239 -14.49 -8.39 -1.30
C TYR A 239 -15.90 -7.87 -1.63
N TYR A 240 -16.01 -6.70 -2.28
CA TYR A 240 -17.29 -6.09 -2.68
C TYR A 240 -18.25 -5.78 -1.51
N ASP A 241 -17.77 -5.71 -0.28
CA ASP A 241 -18.55 -5.31 0.89
C ASP A 241 -18.63 -3.78 1.01
N VAL A 242 -19.44 -3.19 0.14
CA VAL A 242 -19.66 -1.74 0.08
C VAL A 242 -20.27 -1.21 1.38
N LYS A 243 -21.05 -2.03 2.11
CA LYS A 243 -21.74 -1.61 3.32
C LYS A 243 -20.74 -1.35 4.44
N ASN A 244 -19.88 -2.32 4.74
CA ASN A 244 -18.88 -2.17 5.80
C ASN A 244 -17.81 -1.16 5.39
N ALA A 245 -17.40 -1.14 4.11
CA ALA A 245 -16.51 -0.10 3.60
C ALA A 245 -17.06 1.31 3.86
N LYS A 246 -18.35 1.56 3.63
CA LYS A 246 -18.98 2.87 3.90
C LYS A 246 -18.92 3.24 5.38
N GLU A 247 -19.16 2.28 6.27
CA GLU A 247 -19.08 2.52 7.71
C GLU A 247 -17.65 2.94 8.12
N HIS A 248 -16.64 2.22 7.63
CA HIS A 248 -15.24 2.53 7.94
C HIS A 248 -14.76 3.85 7.31
N VAL A 249 -15.21 4.21 6.10
CA VAL A 249 -14.94 5.56 5.55
C VAL A 249 -15.50 6.64 6.46
N ASN A 250 -16.76 6.50 6.89
CA ASN A 250 -17.38 7.48 7.80
C ASN A 250 -16.63 7.58 9.14
N LYS A 251 -16.21 6.44 9.72
CA LYS A 251 -15.39 6.43 10.93
C LYS A 251 -14.07 7.18 10.72
N ALA A 252 -13.37 6.93 9.62
CA ALA A 252 -12.12 7.64 9.29
C ALA A 252 -12.33 9.15 9.14
N LEU A 253 -13.37 9.57 8.40
CA LEU A 253 -13.71 10.98 8.21
C LEU A 253 -14.06 11.68 9.54
N ASN A 254 -14.85 11.02 10.40
CA ASN A 254 -15.20 11.54 11.72
C ASN A 254 -13.99 11.71 12.63
N VAL A 255 -13.08 10.73 12.66
CA VAL A 255 -11.84 10.77 13.46
C VAL A 255 -10.92 11.91 12.98
N LEU A 256 -10.82 12.11 11.67
CA LEU A 256 -10.07 13.21 11.08
C LEU A 256 -10.79 14.57 11.20
N GLY A 257 -12.09 14.56 11.50
CA GLY A 257 -12.94 15.76 11.50
C GLY A 257 -13.05 16.40 10.11
N MET A 258 -13.09 15.57 9.07
CA MET A 258 -13.08 15.97 7.66
C MET A 258 -14.43 15.67 7.00
N GLU A 259 -14.94 16.63 6.24
CA GLU A 259 -16.15 16.50 5.42
C GLU A 259 -15.80 16.67 3.95
N ILE A 260 -16.46 15.89 3.09
CA ILE A 260 -16.22 15.88 1.65
C ILE A 260 -17.55 16.06 0.94
N ASP A 261 -17.66 17.12 0.16
CA ASP A 261 -18.86 17.45 -0.62
C ASP A 261 -18.55 17.54 -2.10
N LEU A 262 -19.48 17.08 -2.93
CA LEU A 262 -19.46 17.32 -4.37
C LEU A 262 -20.38 18.50 -4.70
N THR A 263 -19.81 19.59 -5.19
CA THR A 263 -20.55 20.80 -5.58
C THR A 263 -20.37 21.08 -7.06
N GLY A 264 -21.18 22.01 -7.60
CA GLY A 264 -21.09 22.46 -8.99
C GLY A 264 -20.59 23.90 -9.06
N ALA A 265 -19.53 24.15 -9.83
CA ALA A 265 -19.01 25.48 -10.10
C ALA A 265 -19.01 25.78 -11.61
N LEU A 266 -19.27 27.02 -12.01
CA LEU A 266 -19.31 27.39 -13.43
C LEU A 266 -17.90 27.48 -14.00
N GLY A 267 -17.66 26.76 -15.10
CA GLY A 267 -16.35 26.76 -15.76
C GLY A 267 -16.41 26.39 -17.24
N VAL A 268 -15.23 26.41 -17.87
CA VAL A 268 -15.00 26.02 -19.26
C VAL A 268 -13.95 24.91 -19.36
N ARG A 269 -14.16 23.98 -20.29
CA ARG A 269 -13.25 22.83 -20.52
C ARG A 269 -12.41 22.96 -21.78
N THR A 270 -12.76 23.89 -22.67
CA THR A 270 -12.05 24.11 -23.94
C THR A 270 -11.62 25.55 -24.07
N LYS A 271 -10.59 25.78 -24.89
CA LYS A 271 -9.98 27.09 -25.10
C LYS A 271 -10.94 28.12 -25.72
N TRP A 272 -11.90 27.63 -26.50
CA TRP A 272 -12.79 28.44 -27.33
C TRP A 272 -14.26 28.43 -26.86
N GLN A 273 -14.55 27.82 -25.71
CA GLN A 273 -15.91 27.74 -25.18
C GLN A 273 -16.35 29.10 -24.61
N GLU A 274 -17.37 29.71 -25.23
CA GLU A 274 -17.95 30.97 -24.73
C GLU A 274 -18.94 30.74 -23.57
N ARG A 275 -19.80 29.72 -23.70
CA ARG A 275 -20.82 29.42 -22.68
C ARG A 275 -20.22 28.66 -21.51
N LYS A 276 -20.31 29.24 -20.32
CA LYS A 276 -19.86 28.62 -19.07
C LYS A 276 -20.91 27.63 -18.56
N ILE A 277 -20.51 26.44 -18.17
CA ILE A 277 -21.39 25.34 -17.76
C ILE A 277 -20.94 24.84 -16.38
N ALA A 278 -21.89 24.37 -15.57
CA ALA A 278 -21.58 23.77 -14.27
C ALA A 278 -20.66 22.55 -14.42
N GLN A 279 -19.62 22.50 -13.59
CA GLN A 279 -18.61 21.45 -13.52
C GLN A 279 -18.58 20.93 -12.08
N LEU A 280 -18.46 19.63 -11.91
CA LEU A 280 -18.34 19.04 -10.57
C LEU A 280 -16.97 19.33 -9.97
N VAL A 281 -16.97 19.66 -8.68
CA VAL A 281 -15.78 19.90 -7.86
C VAL A 281 -15.98 19.18 -6.53
N ALA A 282 -14.93 18.53 -6.02
CA ALA A 282 -14.93 18.03 -4.66
C ALA A 282 -14.38 19.11 -3.73
N LYS A 283 -15.16 19.51 -2.73
CA LYS A 283 -14.74 20.42 -1.66
C LYS A 283 -14.43 19.59 -0.42
N VAL A 284 -13.40 20.00 0.29
CA VAL A 284 -13.01 19.39 1.56
C VAL A 284 -13.02 20.47 2.64
N SER A 285 -13.71 20.21 3.74
CA SER A 285 -13.85 21.09 4.89
C SER A 285 -13.52 20.34 6.18
N TYR A 286 -13.27 21.07 7.26
CA TYR A 286 -13.06 20.50 8.58
C TYR A 286 -14.20 20.92 9.52
N THR A 287 -14.81 19.98 10.23
CA THR A 287 -16.03 20.19 11.03
C THR A 287 -15.82 21.19 12.18
N ASN A 288 -14.58 21.44 12.63
CA ASN A 288 -14.28 22.30 13.79
C ASN A 288 -12.95 23.10 13.71
N LYS A 289 -12.36 23.31 12.51
CA LYS A 289 -11.04 23.98 12.37
C LYS A 289 -10.98 24.91 11.16
N HIS A 290 -10.14 25.96 11.25
CA HIS A 290 -9.78 26.79 10.10
C HIS A 290 -8.80 26.03 9.17
N LEU A 291 -8.97 26.20 7.85
CA LEU A 291 -8.27 25.52 6.73
C LEU A 291 -6.74 25.40 6.83
N THR A 292 -6.10 26.15 7.73
CA THR A 292 -4.63 26.33 7.79
C THR A 292 -4.00 25.97 9.13
N SER A 293 -4.78 25.47 10.11
CA SER A 293 -4.27 25.29 11.49
C SER A 293 -3.41 24.04 11.68
N GLU A 294 -3.44 23.11 10.73
CA GLU A 294 -2.70 21.83 10.74
C GLU A 294 -2.11 21.53 9.36
N GLU A 295 -1.60 22.54 8.64
CA GLU A 295 -0.73 22.30 7.47
C GLU A 295 0.59 21.69 7.94
N GLN A 296 0.55 20.40 8.28
CA GLN A 296 1.76 19.61 8.38
C GLN A 296 2.30 19.49 6.97
N LYS A 297 3.45 20.14 6.74
CA LYS A 297 4.28 19.81 5.59
C LYS A 297 4.57 18.32 5.73
N GLY A 298 3.90 17.49 4.93
CA GLY A 298 4.36 16.13 4.69
C GLY A 298 5.84 16.17 4.27
N PRO A 299 6.50 15.00 4.16
CA PRO A 299 7.88 14.96 3.70
C PRO A 299 8.00 15.83 2.44
N PHE A 300 9.04 16.68 2.39
CA PHE A 300 9.30 17.56 1.25
C PHE A 300 9.78 16.67 0.09
N LEU A 301 8.87 15.89 -0.48
CA LEU A 301 9.11 15.14 -1.70
C LEU A 301 9.26 16.14 -2.82
N LEU A 302 10.37 16.05 -3.53
CA LEU A 302 10.54 16.82 -4.73
C LEU A 302 9.52 16.31 -5.76
N PRO A 303 9.04 17.15 -6.68
CA PRO A 303 8.19 16.68 -7.78
C PRO A 303 8.82 15.53 -8.59
N THR A 304 10.15 15.39 -8.57
CA THR A 304 10.90 14.28 -9.18
C THR A 304 10.77 12.96 -8.44
N ASP A 305 10.46 13.00 -7.15
CA ASP A 305 10.30 11.83 -6.28
C ASP A 305 8.91 11.19 -6.42
N LEU A 306 8.07 11.75 -7.28
CA LEU A 306 6.67 11.40 -7.41
C LEU A 306 6.36 10.94 -8.84
N PRO A 307 5.42 9.98 -9.03
CA PRO A 307 5.05 9.55 -10.37
C PRO A 307 4.56 10.75 -11.20
N LYS A 308 5.20 10.98 -12.34
CA LYS A 308 4.98 12.17 -13.16
C LYS A 308 3.52 12.31 -13.59
N ASP A 309 2.90 13.45 -13.29
CA ASP A 309 1.60 13.83 -13.85
C ASP A 309 1.79 14.37 -15.28
N VAL A 310 1.30 13.64 -16.27
CA VAL A 310 1.38 14.03 -17.69
C VAL A 310 0.33 15.10 -18.00
N VAL A 311 0.83 16.27 -18.38
CA VAL A 311 0.02 17.41 -18.83
C VAL A 311 -0.73 17.05 -20.11
N LEU A 312 -2.03 17.33 -20.14
CA LEU A 312 -2.85 17.18 -21.34
C LEU A 312 -2.47 18.27 -22.37
N ASN A 313 -1.89 17.84 -23.48
CA ASN A 313 -1.49 18.69 -24.60
C ASN A 313 -2.46 18.54 -25.78
N ASP A 314 -3.71 19.01 -25.62
CA ASP A 314 -4.73 19.00 -26.68
C ASP A 314 -4.91 20.41 -27.27
N GLU A 315 -5.16 20.50 -28.57
CA GLU A 315 -5.35 21.78 -29.26
C GLU A 315 -6.63 22.50 -28.81
N THR A 316 -7.66 21.77 -28.39
CA THR A 316 -8.99 22.31 -28.07
C THR A 316 -9.29 22.30 -26.57
N ARG A 317 -9.01 21.18 -25.88
CA ARG A 317 -9.31 20.95 -24.46
C ARG A 317 -8.23 21.58 -23.57
N LEU A 318 -8.67 22.12 -22.45
CA LEU A 318 -7.80 22.65 -21.41
C LEU A 318 -7.26 21.50 -20.53
N ASN A 319 -6.03 21.65 -20.04
CA ASN A 319 -5.44 20.69 -19.10
C ASN A 319 -6.17 20.67 -17.75
N LYS A 320 -6.56 21.85 -17.27
CA LYS A 320 -7.40 22.03 -16.08
C LYS A 320 -8.64 22.83 -16.46
N ILE A 321 -9.74 22.57 -15.78
CA ILE A 321 -10.97 23.35 -15.94
C ILE A 321 -10.67 24.79 -15.53
N LYS A 322 -11.12 25.76 -16.32
CA LYS A 322 -11.02 27.18 -15.95
C LYS A 322 -12.36 27.63 -15.39
N PHE A 323 -12.40 27.87 -14.08
CA PHE A 323 -13.57 28.36 -13.36
C PHE A 323 -13.73 29.88 -13.50
N ILE A 324 -14.94 30.39 -13.22
CA ILE A 324 -15.21 31.84 -13.18
C ILE A 324 -14.57 32.47 -11.96
N GLU A 325 -14.87 31.90 -10.80
CA GLU A 325 -14.33 32.32 -9.53
C GLU A 325 -12.98 31.63 -9.35
N GLU A 326 -11.99 32.42 -8.95
CA GLU A 326 -10.67 31.90 -8.59
C GLU A 326 -10.83 30.98 -7.38
N ASP A 327 -10.01 29.94 -7.33
CA ASP A 327 -9.97 28.96 -6.24
C ASP A 327 -11.20 28.06 -6.05
N GLU A 328 -12.12 28.02 -7.02
CA GLU A 328 -13.28 27.13 -6.94
C GLU A 328 -12.92 25.65 -6.85
N ASP A 329 -11.83 25.22 -7.47
CA ASP A 329 -11.33 23.84 -7.39
C ASP A 329 -10.20 23.64 -6.39
N VAL A 330 -9.92 24.64 -5.54
CA VAL A 330 -8.87 24.54 -4.53
C VAL A 330 -9.40 23.85 -3.28
N ILE A 331 -8.74 22.76 -2.89
CA ILE A 331 -8.93 22.11 -1.59
C ILE A 331 -7.84 22.52 -0.59
N PRO A 332 -8.05 22.33 0.73
CA PRO A 332 -6.98 22.47 1.72
C PRO A 332 -5.79 21.56 1.40
N ASN A 333 -4.60 21.94 1.86
CA ASN A 333 -3.38 21.16 1.66
C ASN A 333 -3.32 19.94 2.60
N LEU A 334 -4.15 18.93 2.33
CA LEU A 334 -4.40 17.75 3.16
C LEU A 334 -3.13 16.98 3.56
N ARG A 335 -3.10 16.46 4.78
CA ARG A 335 -2.05 15.53 5.26
C ARG A 335 -2.12 14.19 4.50
N PRO A 336 -1.04 13.39 4.42
CA PRO A 336 -1.07 12.12 3.67
C PRO A 336 -2.22 11.18 4.08
N VAL A 337 -2.54 11.06 5.37
CA VAL A 337 -3.68 10.24 5.84
C VAL A 337 -5.04 10.81 5.43
N GLU A 338 -5.18 12.14 5.36
CA GLU A 338 -6.40 12.82 4.90
C GLU A 338 -6.58 12.67 3.39
N GLN A 339 -5.48 12.72 2.61
CA GLN A 339 -5.52 12.40 1.19
C GLN A 339 -5.97 10.96 0.94
N MET A 340 -5.55 10.02 1.79
CA MET A 340 -6.03 8.64 1.74
C MET A 340 -7.52 8.55 2.09
N ALA A 341 -8.04 9.38 3.00
CA ALA A 341 -9.48 9.43 3.27
C ALA A 341 -10.31 9.97 2.10
N LEU A 342 -9.82 11.01 1.43
CA LEU A 342 -10.43 11.50 0.18
C LEU A 342 -10.41 10.43 -0.92
N PHE A 343 -9.30 9.69 -1.04
CA PHE A 343 -9.20 8.58 -1.98
C PHE A 343 -10.09 7.38 -1.60
N GLY A 344 -10.22 7.05 -0.32
CA GLY A 344 -11.11 6.00 0.18
C GLY A 344 -12.57 6.28 -0.14
N GLN A 345 -13.03 7.54 0.05
CA GLN A 345 -14.37 7.98 -0.36
C GLN A 345 -14.56 7.86 -1.89
N PHE A 346 -13.54 8.22 -2.67
CA PHE A 346 -13.55 8.03 -4.13
C PHE A 346 -13.67 6.54 -4.54
N LEU A 347 -12.91 5.65 -3.90
CA LEU A 347 -12.98 4.21 -4.17
C LEU A 347 -14.35 3.63 -3.81
N LEU A 348 -14.90 4.04 -2.67
CA LEU A 348 -16.24 3.66 -2.23
C LEU A 348 -17.29 4.11 -3.27
N LEU A 349 -17.23 5.36 -3.72
CA LEU A 349 -18.13 5.89 -4.74
C LEU A 349 -18.12 5.00 -5.99
N ARG A 350 -16.93 4.71 -6.53
CA ARG A 350 -16.78 3.89 -7.74
C ARG A 350 -17.23 2.44 -7.57
N LYS A 351 -17.07 1.87 -6.38
CA LYS A 351 -17.50 0.49 -6.10
C LYS A 351 -18.99 0.39 -5.78
N SER A 352 -19.59 1.47 -5.29
CA SER A 352 -21.01 1.51 -4.90
C SER A 352 -21.97 1.83 -6.05
N GLN A 353 -21.46 2.32 -7.19
CA GLN A 353 -22.29 2.78 -8.31
C GLN A 353 -21.98 2.03 -9.62
N ALA A 354 -22.98 1.96 -10.50
CA ALA A 354 -22.80 1.46 -11.85
C ALA A 354 -21.99 2.46 -12.70
N GLN A 355 -21.29 1.95 -13.70
CA GLN A 355 -20.51 2.77 -14.62
C GLN A 355 -21.47 3.60 -15.52
N ASP A 356 -21.48 4.91 -15.33
CA ASP A 356 -22.20 5.87 -16.17
C ASP A 356 -21.43 7.19 -16.31
N ASP A 357 -22.02 8.15 -17.05
CA ASP A 357 -21.43 9.47 -17.27
C ASP A 357 -21.36 10.27 -15.96
N GLN A 358 -22.34 10.11 -15.06
CA GLN A 358 -22.36 10.81 -13.78
C GLN A 358 -21.20 10.37 -12.89
N LEU A 359 -21.00 9.07 -12.72
CA LEU A 359 -19.90 8.51 -11.96
C LEU A 359 -18.56 8.90 -12.58
N THR A 360 -18.49 8.96 -13.91
CA THR A 360 -17.29 9.42 -14.63
C THR A 360 -16.93 10.85 -14.26
N GLU A 361 -17.92 11.75 -14.25
CA GLU A 361 -17.72 13.16 -13.90
C GLU A 361 -17.41 13.36 -12.40
N GLN A 362 -18.09 12.64 -11.51
CA GLN A 362 -17.78 12.64 -10.08
C GLN A 362 -16.37 12.12 -9.82
N SER A 363 -15.98 11.03 -10.48
CA SER A 363 -14.64 10.43 -10.36
C SER A 363 -13.54 11.42 -10.74
N LYS A 364 -13.73 12.20 -11.81
CA LYS A 364 -12.78 13.25 -12.21
C LYS A 364 -12.68 14.35 -11.16
N ALA A 365 -13.78 14.79 -10.57
CA ALA A 365 -13.78 15.82 -9.52
C ALA A 365 -12.94 15.40 -8.31
N TYR A 366 -13.07 14.15 -7.87
CA TYR A 366 -12.21 13.57 -6.83
C TYR A 366 -10.74 13.52 -7.26
N LEU A 367 -10.45 12.99 -8.44
CA LEU A 367 -9.07 12.82 -8.91
C LEU A 367 -8.33 14.15 -9.12
N VAL A 368 -9.02 15.19 -9.60
CA VAL A 368 -8.45 16.54 -9.68
C VAL A 368 -8.04 17.05 -8.31
N SER A 369 -8.89 16.84 -7.31
CA SER A 369 -8.64 17.28 -5.92
C SER A 369 -7.48 16.51 -5.29
N ILE A 370 -7.43 15.19 -5.46
CA ILE A 370 -6.38 14.32 -4.92
C ILE A 370 -5.01 14.63 -5.53
N LEU A 371 -4.97 14.95 -6.83
CA LEU A 371 -3.73 15.23 -7.57
C LEU A 371 -3.27 16.69 -7.44
N GLN A 372 -3.98 17.54 -6.70
CA GLN A 372 -3.63 18.96 -6.57
C GLN A 372 -2.32 19.17 -5.78
N TYR A 373 -2.14 18.46 -4.67
CA TYR A 373 -1.00 18.58 -3.76
C TYR A 373 -0.41 17.20 -3.43
N PRO A 374 0.25 16.52 -4.37
CA PRO A 374 0.73 15.18 -4.12
C PRO A 374 1.79 15.13 -3.01
N LYS A 375 1.60 14.23 -2.02
CA LYS A 375 2.53 14.03 -0.89
C LYS A 375 2.95 12.58 -0.66
N ASN A 376 2.41 11.64 -1.43
CA ASN A 376 2.67 10.22 -1.24
C ASN A 376 2.76 9.51 -2.59
N TRP A 377 3.86 8.78 -2.79
CA TRP A 377 4.16 8.10 -4.05
C TRP A 377 3.08 7.07 -4.42
N ALA A 378 2.68 6.22 -3.47
CA ALA A 378 1.72 5.15 -3.72
C ALA A 378 0.33 5.70 -4.08
N LEU A 379 -0.15 6.71 -3.34
CA LEU A 379 -1.40 7.39 -3.64
C LEU A 379 -1.38 8.03 -5.04
N GLN A 380 -0.30 8.74 -5.38
CA GLN A 380 -0.21 9.41 -6.67
C GLN A 380 -0.19 8.41 -7.81
N LEU A 381 0.53 7.28 -7.69
CA LEU A 381 0.50 6.22 -8.70
C LEU A 381 -0.92 5.69 -8.88
N SER A 382 -1.62 5.35 -7.79
CA SER A 382 -2.99 4.84 -7.83
C SER A 382 -3.98 5.85 -8.42
N ALA A 383 -3.89 7.12 -8.06
CA ALA A 383 -4.76 8.18 -8.55
C ALA A 383 -4.52 8.46 -10.05
N LEU A 384 -3.27 8.56 -10.49
CA LEU A 384 -2.93 8.73 -11.90
C LEU A 384 -3.37 7.53 -12.74
N LEU A 385 -3.21 6.30 -12.23
CA LEU A 385 -3.70 5.10 -12.89
C LEU A 385 -5.23 5.13 -13.07
N MET A 386 -5.95 5.49 -12.01
CA MET A 386 -7.42 5.61 -12.05
C MET A 386 -7.87 6.69 -13.03
N ARG A 387 -7.17 7.82 -13.09
CA ARG A 387 -7.43 8.89 -14.06
C ARG A 387 -7.19 8.41 -15.48
N SER A 388 -6.06 7.75 -15.75
CA SER A 388 -5.78 7.14 -17.05
C SER A 388 -6.89 6.20 -17.47
N LYS A 389 -7.33 5.27 -16.61
CA LYS A 389 -8.44 4.35 -16.92
C LYS A 389 -9.71 5.08 -17.38
N ILE A 390 -10.10 6.13 -16.67
CA ILE A 390 -11.29 6.93 -16.99
C ILE A 390 -11.11 7.64 -18.34
N GLU A 391 -9.99 8.34 -18.52
CA GLU A 391 -9.72 9.14 -19.72
C GLU A 391 -9.42 8.30 -20.96
N SER A 392 -9.09 7.04 -20.77
CA SER A 392 -8.84 6.09 -21.84
C SER A 392 -10.07 5.90 -22.77
N ASN A 393 -11.27 6.21 -22.28
CA ASN A 393 -12.52 6.20 -23.06
C ASN A 393 -12.82 7.55 -23.75
N GLU A 394 -11.98 8.57 -23.56
CA GLU A 394 -12.16 9.91 -24.12
C GLU A 394 -11.19 10.16 -25.26
N THR A 395 -11.72 10.36 -26.47
CA THR A 395 -10.91 10.56 -27.69
C THR A 395 -9.81 11.62 -27.53
N ARG A 396 -10.11 12.75 -26.88
CA ARG A 396 -9.18 13.88 -26.67
C ARG A 396 -8.21 13.73 -25.49
N ALA A 397 -8.38 12.71 -24.65
CA ALA A 397 -7.46 12.44 -23.53
C ALA A 397 -6.79 11.06 -23.63
N MET A 398 -7.15 10.28 -24.65
CA MET A 398 -6.64 8.94 -24.91
C MET A 398 -5.11 8.91 -25.04
N GLU A 399 -4.52 9.86 -25.77
CA GLU A 399 -3.06 9.97 -25.92
C GLU A 399 -2.39 10.26 -24.57
N ARG A 400 -2.91 11.22 -23.81
CA ARG A 400 -2.42 11.54 -22.46
C ARG A 400 -2.55 10.33 -21.52
N SER A 401 -3.64 9.57 -21.61
CA SER A 401 -3.84 8.33 -20.86
C SER A 401 -2.75 7.30 -21.20
N LEU A 402 -2.44 7.09 -22.49
CA LEU A 402 -1.39 6.16 -22.90
C LEU A 402 -0.02 6.58 -22.35
N ILE A 403 0.38 7.83 -22.58
CA ILE A 403 1.67 8.36 -22.11
C ILE A 403 1.75 8.25 -20.59
N GLN A 404 0.67 8.57 -19.88
CA GLN A 404 0.62 8.45 -18.43
C GLN A 404 0.85 7.01 -17.98
N LEU A 405 0.20 6.01 -18.59
CA LEU A 405 0.42 4.59 -18.25
C LEU A 405 1.88 4.17 -18.47
N GLU A 406 2.53 4.64 -19.53
CA GLU A 406 3.96 4.39 -19.78
C GLU A 406 4.84 5.00 -18.69
N GLU A 407 4.56 6.24 -18.27
CA GLU A 407 5.29 6.89 -17.19
C GLU A 407 5.08 6.17 -15.84
N LEU A 408 3.89 5.63 -15.57
CA LEU A 408 3.64 4.86 -14.34
C LEU A 408 4.40 3.54 -14.31
N VAL A 409 4.46 2.81 -15.44
CA VAL A 409 5.27 1.57 -15.54
C VAL A 409 6.76 1.88 -15.32
N LYS A 410 7.27 2.97 -15.93
CA LYS A 410 8.65 3.41 -15.71
C LYS A 410 8.90 3.81 -14.26
N ALA A 411 7.98 4.53 -13.62
CA ALA A 411 8.14 5.00 -12.25
C ALA A 411 8.41 3.86 -11.24
N ILE A 412 7.82 2.68 -11.46
CA ILE A 412 8.06 1.49 -10.62
C ILE A 412 9.52 1.01 -10.74
N GLN A 413 10.12 1.15 -11.92
CA GLN A 413 11.47 0.66 -12.22
C GLN A 413 12.59 1.63 -11.80
N VAL A 414 12.30 2.93 -11.67
CA VAL A 414 13.27 3.94 -11.21
C VAL A 414 13.66 3.65 -9.76
N GLU A 415 14.92 3.92 -9.38
CA GLU A 415 15.41 3.67 -8.01
C GLU A 415 14.90 4.69 -6.99
N GLU A 416 14.77 5.96 -7.41
CA GLU A 416 14.30 7.07 -6.57
C GLU A 416 12.79 7.28 -6.67
N PRO A 417 12.10 7.69 -5.59
CA PRO A 417 12.62 7.93 -4.25
C PRO A 417 12.94 6.63 -3.53
N SER A 418 13.58 6.75 -2.36
CA SER A 418 13.91 5.62 -1.50
C SER A 418 12.76 4.61 -1.35
N ARG A 419 13.13 3.33 -1.26
CA ARG A 419 12.21 2.20 -1.11
C ARG A 419 11.25 2.39 0.08
N PHE A 420 11.78 2.89 1.19
CA PHE A 420 10.99 3.19 2.38
C PHE A 420 9.91 4.24 2.12
N GLU A 421 10.22 5.29 1.35
CA GLU A 421 9.26 6.33 0.99
C GLU A 421 8.09 5.77 0.16
N ARG A 422 8.40 4.88 -0.80
CA ARG A 422 7.38 4.24 -1.66
C ARG A 422 6.42 3.32 -0.90
N LEU A 423 6.88 2.70 0.18
CA LEU A 423 6.09 1.79 1.02
C LEU A 423 5.15 2.53 1.98
N LYS A 424 5.35 3.83 2.22
CA LYS A 424 4.48 4.60 3.13
C LYS A 424 3.04 4.59 2.62
N LEU A 425 2.12 4.21 3.51
CA LEU A 425 0.68 4.16 3.26
C LEU A 425 0.26 3.21 2.10
N ILE A 426 1.11 2.28 1.70
CA ILE A 426 0.82 1.38 0.57
C ILE A 426 -0.48 0.56 0.77
N TYR A 427 -0.74 0.14 2.01
CA TYR A 427 -1.92 -0.66 2.38
C TYR A 427 -3.24 0.14 2.32
N SER A 428 -3.20 1.46 2.46
CA SER A 428 -4.37 2.35 2.31
C SER A 428 -4.49 2.97 0.91
N SER A 429 -3.43 2.91 0.09
CA SER A 429 -3.38 3.51 -1.27
C SER A 429 -4.07 2.70 -2.39
N SER A 430 -4.61 1.51 -2.11
CA SER A 430 -5.14 0.59 -3.13
C SER A 430 -4.18 0.33 -4.32
N LEU A 431 -2.87 0.38 -4.08
CA LEU A 431 -1.85 0.13 -5.11
C LEU A 431 -2.04 -1.25 -5.74
N LEU A 432 -1.90 -1.32 -7.06
CA LEU A 432 -1.88 -2.56 -7.83
C LEU A 432 -0.47 -3.15 -7.86
N THR A 433 -0.38 -4.45 -8.11
CA THR A 433 0.89 -5.12 -8.42
C THR A 433 1.47 -4.56 -9.72
N HIS A 434 2.80 -4.60 -9.87
CA HIS A 434 3.44 -4.00 -11.05
C HIS A 434 2.98 -4.65 -12.36
N TRP A 435 2.72 -5.96 -12.36
CA TRP A 435 2.20 -6.67 -13.54
C TRP A 435 0.77 -6.27 -13.88
N ASN A 436 -0.06 -5.93 -12.89
CA ASN A 436 -1.38 -5.39 -13.16
C ASN A 436 -1.30 -3.98 -13.75
N VAL A 437 -0.34 -3.14 -13.32
CA VAL A 437 -0.08 -1.84 -13.98
C VAL A 437 0.36 -2.03 -15.43
N GLN A 438 1.28 -2.98 -15.68
CA GLN A 438 1.71 -3.35 -17.04
C GLN A 438 0.57 -3.91 -17.89
N LYS A 439 -0.33 -4.71 -17.29
CA LYS A 439 -1.52 -5.25 -17.95
C LYS A 439 -2.45 -4.13 -18.44
N GLU A 440 -2.65 -3.08 -17.65
CA GLU A 440 -3.45 -1.91 -18.07
C GLU A 440 -2.83 -1.19 -19.27
N LEU A 441 -1.50 -1.01 -19.27
CA LEU A 441 -0.78 -0.48 -20.43
C LEU A 441 -0.92 -1.38 -21.66
N ALA A 442 -0.75 -2.69 -21.50
CA ALA A 442 -0.89 -3.66 -22.58
C ALA A 442 -2.31 -3.65 -23.16
N SER A 443 -3.35 -3.61 -22.32
CA SER A 443 -4.75 -3.48 -22.76
C SER A 443 -4.98 -2.19 -23.54
N MET A 444 -4.36 -1.07 -23.13
CA MET A 444 -4.41 0.20 -23.87
C MET A 444 -3.75 0.07 -25.26
N LEU A 445 -2.55 -0.50 -25.33
CA LEU A 445 -1.81 -0.68 -26.59
C LEU A 445 -2.58 -1.57 -27.58
N ILE A 446 -3.18 -2.66 -27.09
CA ILE A 446 -4.03 -3.56 -27.89
C ILE A 446 -5.22 -2.80 -28.46
N ARG A 447 -5.92 -2.01 -27.62
CA ARG A 447 -7.09 -1.23 -28.06
C ARG A 447 -6.75 -0.20 -29.13
N LEU A 448 -5.52 0.33 -29.10
CA LEU A 448 -5.02 1.30 -30.09
C LEU A 448 -4.43 0.63 -31.35
N GLY A 449 -4.33 -0.70 -31.39
CA GLY A 449 -3.68 -1.42 -32.49
C GLY A 449 -2.16 -1.23 -32.55
N LEU A 450 -1.52 -0.81 -31.46
CA LEU A 450 -0.08 -0.48 -31.39
C LEU A 450 0.80 -1.67 -31.02
N CYS A 451 0.31 -2.90 -31.16
CA CYS A 451 1.03 -4.11 -30.75
C CYS A 451 2.34 -4.33 -31.54
N GLU A 452 2.35 -4.13 -32.85
CA GLU A 452 3.51 -4.54 -33.67
C GLU A 452 4.77 -3.69 -33.45
N ASP A 453 4.62 -2.40 -33.11
CA ASP A 453 5.75 -1.46 -33.06
C ASP A 453 6.45 -1.40 -31.70
N ARG A 454 5.79 -1.76 -30.58
CA ARG A 454 6.32 -1.53 -29.22
C ARG A 454 6.61 -2.78 -28.38
N PHE A 455 6.14 -3.97 -28.75
CA PHE A 455 6.52 -5.21 -28.05
C PHE A 455 8.01 -5.59 -28.21
N ARG A 456 8.78 -4.92 -29.08
CA ARG A 456 10.23 -5.15 -29.21
C ARG A 456 11.07 -4.58 -28.06
N ASN A 457 10.50 -3.72 -27.21
CA ASN A 457 11.21 -2.98 -26.17
C ASN A 457 10.75 -3.31 -24.72
N PHE A 458 9.90 -4.34 -24.54
CA PHE A 458 9.43 -4.80 -23.23
C PHE A 458 10.15 -6.06 -22.76
#